data_AF-A0A4P6JYV5-F1
#
_entry.id   AF-A0A4P6JYV5-F1
#
_cell.length_a   1.000
_cell.length_b   1.000
_cell.length_c   1.000
_cell.angle_alpha   90.00
_cell.angle_beta   90.00
_cell.angle_gamma   90.00
#
_symmetry.space_group_name_H-M   'P 1'
#
loop_
_entity.id
_entity.type
_entity.pdbx_description
1 polymer ?
#
loop_
_entity_poly.entity_id
_entity_poly.type
_entity_poly.pdbx_seq_one_letter_code
_entity_poly.pdbx_strand_id
1 'polypeptide(L)'
;MMQAVRIISLLTRLALMAVMVLGLLFWLAQIAVVGTFVGSGLQTGLRYVHIGLGIIGTVGLLGLAGIALFKRGTRALAAIGILYALIMLAFGLTQMFILSGNLHLIIQLAHLLVGIGAMYLARAIERRYQGSRAQSPERAVARSTSTPALQGPEG
;
A
#
# COMPACT_ATOMS: atom_id res chain seq x y z
N MET A 1 -4.49 16.15 10.61
CA MET A 1 -4.92 15.05 9.70
C MET A 1 -3.93 14.76 8.57
N MET A 2 -3.39 15.76 7.84
CA MET A 2 -2.45 15.49 6.73
C MET A 2 -1.13 14.86 7.19
N GLN A 3 -0.61 15.28 8.35
CA GLN A 3 0.57 14.66 8.97
C GLN A 3 0.31 13.20 9.33
N ALA A 4 -0.86 12.90 9.91
CA ALA A 4 -1.25 11.52 10.25
C ALA A 4 -1.26 10.60 9.01
N VAL A 5 -1.86 11.04 7.89
CA VAL A 5 -1.88 10.25 6.65
C VAL A 5 -0.46 10.02 6.10
N ARG A 6 0.43 11.02 6.17
CA ARG A 6 1.83 10.86 5.78
C ARG A 6 2.57 9.86 6.66
N ILE A 7 2.42 9.98 7.98
CA ILE A 7 3.08 9.08 8.94
C ILE A 7 2.58 7.64 8.74
N ILE A 8 1.25 7.44 8.68
CA ILE A 8 0.66 6.13 8.44
C ILE A 8 1.15 5.57 7.10
N SER A 9 1.19 6.38 6.04
CA SER A 9 1.67 5.94 4.72
C SER A 9 3.14 5.55 4.75
N LEU A 10 3.99 6.34 5.41
CA LEU A 10 5.40 6.02 5.56
C LEU A 10 5.59 4.70 6.32
N LEU A 11 4.96 4.55 7.48
CA LEU A 11 5.03 3.32 8.28
C LEU A 11 4.52 2.11 7.50
N THR A 12 3.38 2.25 6.83
CA THR A 12 2.81 1.21 5.97
C THR A 12 3.79 0.79 4.89
N ARG A 13 4.39 1.75 4.18
CA ARG A 13 5.32 1.45 3.09
C ARG A 13 6.63 0.85 3.58
N LEU A 14 7.17 1.32 4.71
CA LEU A 14 8.36 0.73 5.31
C LEU A 14 8.10 -0.70 5.75
N ALA A 15 6.97 -0.98 6.40
CA ALA A 15 6.56 -2.33 6.78
C ALA A 15 6.40 -3.23 5.54
N LEU A 16 5.72 -2.75 4.48
CA LEU A 16 5.53 -3.49 3.24
C LEU A 16 6.84 -3.72 2.46
N MET A 17 7.79 -2.79 2.50
CA MET A 17 9.12 -2.98 1.91
C MET A 17 9.94 -4.00 2.70
N ALA A 18 9.93 -3.91 4.04
CA ALA A 18 10.64 -4.85 4.88
C ALA A 18 10.10 -6.29 4.75
N VAL A 19 8.77 -6.46 4.76
CA VAL A 19 8.15 -7.77 4.54
C VAL A 19 8.41 -8.29 3.13
N MET A 20 8.45 -7.44 2.11
CA MET A 20 8.80 -7.81 0.73
C MET A 20 10.23 -8.36 0.64
N VAL A 21 11.20 -7.63 1.20
CA VAL A 21 12.61 -8.07 1.23
C VAL A 21 12.71 -9.41 1.97
N LEU A 22 12.07 -9.52 3.14
CA LEU A 22 12.10 -10.75 3.93
C LEU A 22 11.41 -11.93 3.22
N GLY A 23 10.31 -11.68 2.50
CA GLY A 23 9.63 -12.67 1.68
C GLY A 23 10.49 -13.16 0.52
N LEU A 24 11.20 -12.26 -0.15
CA LEU A 24 12.14 -12.60 -1.21
C LEU A 24 13.33 -13.42 -0.67
N LEU A 25 13.84 -13.07 0.51
CA LEU A 25 14.89 -13.85 1.19
C LEU A 25 14.40 -15.28 1.51
N PHE A 26 13.17 -15.43 1.99
CA PHE A 26 12.60 -16.76 2.22
C PHE A 26 12.44 -17.56 0.94
N TRP A 27 11.97 -16.91 -0.12
CA TRP A 27 11.81 -17.54 -1.42
C TRP A 27 13.15 -18.05 -1.96
N LEU A 28 14.20 -17.23 -1.90
CA LEU A 28 15.55 -17.61 -2.30
C LEU A 28 16.15 -18.72 -1.40
N ALA A 29 15.95 -18.63 -0.09
CA ALA A 29 16.43 -19.63 0.86
C ALA A 29 15.72 -20.99 0.73
N GLN A 30 14.49 -21.01 0.20
CA GLN A 30 13.75 -22.24 -0.09
C GLN A 30 14.23 -22.89 -1.39
N ILE A 31 14.57 -22.09 -2.42
CA ILE A 31 15.10 -22.61 -3.69
C ILE A 31 16.55 -23.08 -3.52
N ALA A 32 17.33 -22.35 -2.74
CA ALA A 32 18.72 -22.69 -2.48
C ALA A 32 18.84 -23.70 -1.34
N VAL A 33 19.82 -24.60 -1.41
CA VAL A 33 20.19 -25.50 -0.29
C VAL A 33 20.54 -24.71 0.99
N VAL A 34 20.73 -23.39 0.91
CA VAL A 34 20.96 -22.47 2.04
C VAL A 34 19.97 -22.67 3.20
N GLY A 35 18.71 -23.05 2.93
CA GLY A 35 17.73 -23.37 3.97
C GLY A 35 18.19 -24.46 4.96
N THR A 36 19.06 -25.39 4.56
CA THR A 36 19.59 -26.44 5.46
C THR A 36 20.65 -25.93 6.42
N PHE A 37 21.25 -24.77 6.14
CA PHE A 37 22.31 -24.16 6.97
C PHE A 37 21.78 -23.07 7.91
N VAL A 38 20.55 -22.60 7.70
CA VAL A 38 19.89 -21.65 8.60
C VAL A 38 19.29 -22.43 9.76
N GLY A 39 19.75 -22.16 10.99
CA GLY A 39 19.24 -22.81 12.18
C GLY A 39 17.72 -22.67 12.33
N SER A 40 17.04 -23.75 12.71
CA SER A 40 15.57 -23.84 12.80
C SER A 40 14.93 -22.74 13.66
N GLY A 41 15.61 -22.32 14.74
CA GLY A 41 15.17 -21.22 15.60
C GLY A 41 15.17 -19.86 14.88
N LEU A 42 16.22 -19.56 14.12
CA LEU A 42 16.33 -18.31 13.35
C LEU A 42 15.28 -18.25 12.25
N GLN A 43 15.10 -19.35 11.51
CA GLN A 43 14.09 -19.45 10.45
C GLN A 43 12.68 -19.22 11.00
N THR A 44 12.36 -19.82 12.16
CA THR A 44 11.07 -19.65 12.84
C THR A 44 10.87 -18.20 13.30
N GLY A 45 11.90 -17.58 13.90
CA GLY A 45 11.84 -16.18 14.33
C GLY A 45 11.61 -15.22 13.16
N LEU A 46 12.37 -15.36 12.07
CA LEU A 46 12.19 -14.55 10.86
C LEU A 46 10.79 -14.73 10.25
N ARG A 47 10.21 -15.93 10.32
CA ARG A 47 8.85 -16.19 9.81
C ARG A 47 7.82 -15.39 10.59
N TYR A 48 7.91 -15.39 11.92
CA TYR A 48 7.02 -14.58 12.75
C TYR A 48 7.19 -13.08 12.50
N VAL A 49 8.43 -12.61 12.32
CA VAL A 49 8.70 -11.21 11.93
C VAL A 49 8.06 -10.86 10.59
N HIS A 50 8.16 -11.74 9.59
CA HIS A 50 7.52 -11.54 8.28
C HIS A 50 5.99 -11.42 8.39
N ILE A 51 5.36 -12.35 9.12
CA ILE A 51 3.91 -12.30 9.35
C ILE A 51 3.51 -11.02 10.09
N GLY A 52 4.25 -10.66 11.14
CA GLY A 52 4.01 -9.43 11.91
C GLY A 52 4.11 -8.16 11.05
N LEU A 53 5.17 -8.03 10.27
CA LEU A 53 5.34 -6.90 9.33
C LEU A 53 4.25 -6.87 8.26
N GLY A 54 3.85 -8.04 7.75
CA GLY A 54 2.74 -8.17 6.80
C GLY A 54 1.42 -7.69 7.39
N ILE A 55 1.12 -8.05 8.63
CA ILE A 55 -0.07 -7.59 9.36
C ILE A 55 -0.01 -6.08 9.58
N ILE A 56 1.13 -5.54 10.05
CA ILE A 56 1.31 -4.09 10.25
C ILE A 56 1.08 -3.33 8.94
N GLY A 57 1.68 -3.78 7.83
CA GLY A 57 1.48 -3.19 6.51
C GLY A 57 0.03 -3.28 6.05
N THR A 58 -0.65 -4.39 6.30
CA THR A 58 -2.05 -4.60 5.91
C THR A 58 -3.00 -3.71 6.71
N VAL A 59 -2.82 -3.61 8.03
CA VAL A 59 -3.59 -2.72 8.92
C VAL A 59 -3.33 -1.26 8.55
N GLY A 60 -2.09 -0.91 8.22
CA GLY A 60 -1.72 0.41 7.72
C GLY A 60 -2.45 0.79 6.43
N LEU A 61 -2.49 -0.13 5.44
CA LEU A 61 -3.25 0.05 4.21
C LEU A 61 -4.75 0.19 4.48
N LEU A 62 -5.32 -0.66 5.36
CA LEU A 62 -6.72 -0.59 5.75
C LEU A 62 -7.05 0.75 6.43
N GLY A 63 -6.17 1.25 7.30
CA GLY A 63 -6.29 2.56 7.93
C GLY A 63 -6.26 3.71 6.93
N LEU A 64 -5.32 3.70 5.96
CA LEU A 64 -5.28 4.70 4.89
C LEU A 64 -6.56 4.69 4.05
N ALA A 65 -7.04 3.49 3.69
CA ALA A 65 -8.24 3.32 2.91
C ALA A 65 -9.48 3.80 3.70
N GLY A 66 -9.59 3.46 4.98
CA GLY A 66 -10.63 3.96 5.88
C GLY A 66 -10.66 5.48 5.97
N ILE A 67 -9.51 6.12 6.15
CA ILE A 67 -9.40 7.60 6.14
C ILE A 67 -9.84 8.17 4.78
N ALA A 68 -9.46 7.53 3.67
CA ALA A 68 -9.78 7.99 2.33
C ALA A 68 -11.28 7.87 1.96
N LEU A 69 -12.10 7.11 2.69
CA LEU A 69 -13.56 7.07 2.50
C LEU A 69 -14.21 8.41 2.83
N PHE A 70 -13.68 9.14 3.81
CA PHE A 70 -14.24 10.41 4.28
C PHE A 70 -13.97 11.58 3.32
N LYS A 71 -13.09 11.39 2.33
CA LYS A 71 -12.75 12.41 1.35
C LYS A 71 -13.47 12.20 0.02
N ARG A 72 -14.19 13.23 -0.44
CA ARG A 72 -14.86 13.22 -1.76
C ARG A 72 -13.81 13.08 -2.88
N GLY A 73 -14.07 12.21 -3.86
CA GLY A 73 -13.15 11.91 -4.97
C GLY A 73 -12.14 10.79 -4.73
N THR A 74 -12.04 10.25 -3.51
CA THR A 74 -11.16 9.10 -3.20
C THR A 74 -11.90 7.82 -2.78
N ARG A 75 -13.23 7.87 -2.69
CA ARG A 75 -14.08 6.75 -2.21
C ARG A 75 -13.91 5.45 -2.97
N ALA A 76 -13.87 5.50 -4.31
CA ALA A 76 -13.67 4.30 -5.12
C ALA A 76 -12.29 3.66 -4.83
N LEU A 77 -11.24 4.48 -4.76
CA LEU A 77 -9.89 4.01 -4.44
C LEU A 77 -9.79 3.47 -3.00
N ALA A 78 -10.54 4.07 -2.08
CA ALA A 78 -10.66 3.60 -0.70
C ALA A 78 -11.35 2.23 -0.62
N ALA A 79 -12.46 2.03 -1.34
CA ALA A 79 -13.15 0.75 -1.40
C ALA A 79 -12.24 -0.36 -1.96
N ILE A 80 -11.50 -0.07 -3.04
CA ILE A 80 -10.47 -0.97 -3.58
C ILE A 80 -9.40 -1.24 -2.52
N GLY A 81 -8.92 -0.22 -1.81
CA GLY A 81 -7.97 -0.34 -0.70
C GLY A 81 -8.41 -1.30 0.40
N ILE A 82 -9.66 -1.19 0.84
CA ILE A 82 -10.23 -2.07 1.87
C ILE A 82 -10.30 -3.50 1.35
N LEU A 83 -10.89 -3.71 0.18
CA LEU A 83 -11.00 -5.04 -0.43
C LEU A 83 -9.62 -5.69 -0.59
N TYR A 84 -8.65 -4.92 -1.07
CA TYR A 84 -7.28 -5.39 -1.28
C TYR A 84 -6.58 -5.76 0.03
N ALA A 85 -6.76 -4.97 1.10
CA ALA A 85 -6.20 -5.28 2.41
C ALA A 85 -6.77 -6.59 2.98
N LEU A 86 -8.08 -6.82 2.81
CA LEU A 86 -8.73 -8.07 3.24
C LEU A 86 -8.22 -9.27 2.44
N ILE A 87 -8.11 -9.14 1.11
CA ILE A 87 -7.53 -10.17 0.24
C ILE A 87 -6.09 -10.48 0.67
N MET A 88 -5.27 -9.45 0.90
CA MET A 88 -3.88 -9.61 1.31
C MET A 88 -3.75 -10.37 2.64
N LEU A 89 -4.58 -10.05 3.64
CA LEU A 89 -4.58 -10.74 4.93
C LEU A 89 -4.98 -12.20 4.79
N ALA A 90 -6.13 -12.45 4.13
CA ALA A 90 -6.65 -13.79 3.95
C ALA A 90 -5.66 -14.65 3.15
N PHE A 91 -5.15 -14.13 2.04
CA PHE A 91 -4.22 -14.84 1.17
C PHE A 91 -2.89 -15.12 1.88
N GLY A 92 -2.32 -14.16 2.61
CA GLY A 92 -1.05 -14.35 3.32
C GLY A 92 -1.13 -15.40 4.42
N LEU A 93 -2.22 -15.44 5.18
CA LEU A 93 -2.42 -16.43 6.24
C LEU A 93 -2.72 -17.83 5.70
N THR A 94 -3.38 -17.91 4.54
CA THR A 94 -3.82 -19.19 3.95
C THR A 94 -2.87 -19.77 2.91
N GLN A 95 -1.85 -19.04 2.44
CA GLN A 95 -1.02 -19.45 1.29
C GLN A 95 -0.41 -20.86 1.41
N MET A 96 -0.05 -21.26 2.63
CA MET A 96 0.54 -22.58 2.92
C MET A 96 -0.41 -23.75 2.65
N PHE A 97 -1.72 -23.49 2.58
CA PHE A 97 -2.77 -24.51 2.46
C PHE A 97 -3.43 -24.55 1.08
N ILE A 98 -3.12 -23.60 0.17
CA ILE A 98 -3.81 -23.49 -1.12
C ILE A 98 -3.26 -24.50 -2.14
N LEU A 99 -1.94 -24.47 -2.39
CA LEU A 99 -1.25 -25.47 -3.22
C LEU A 99 0.08 -25.82 -2.56
N SER A 100 0.39 -27.12 -2.51
CA SER A 100 1.62 -27.66 -1.94
C SER A 100 2.55 -28.26 -3.01
N GLY A 101 3.76 -28.64 -2.61
CA GLY A 101 4.77 -29.21 -3.52
C GLY A 101 5.24 -28.21 -4.57
N ASN A 102 5.51 -28.70 -5.78
CA ASN A 102 6.08 -27.89 -6.87
C ASN A 102 5.15 -26.75 -7.32
N LEU A 103 3.83 -26.90 -7.14
CA LEU A 103 2.86 -25.87 -7.50
C LEU A 103 2.81 -24.72 -6.47
N HIS A 104 3.41 -24.90 -5.29
CA HIS A 104 3.47 -23.85 -4.27
C HIS A 104 4.22 -22.61 -4.76
N LEU A 105 5.16 -22.76 -5.71
CA LEU A 105 5.87 -21.65 -6.35
C LEU A 105 4.92 -20.63 -6.99
N ILE A 106 3.82 -21.07 -7.59
CA ILE A 106 2.82 -20.19 -8.23
C ILE A 106 2.14 -19.33 -7.16
N ILE A 107 1.80 -19.93 -6.02
CA ILE A 107 1.17 -19.23 -4.90
C ILE A 107 2.15 -18.22 -4.29
N GLN A 108 3.43 -18.56 -4.16
CA GLN A 108 4.47 -17.63 -3.68
C GLN A 108 4.63 -16.43 -4.61
N LEU A 109 4.65 -16.67 -5.93
CA LEU A 109 4.71 -15.59 -6.91
C LEU A 109 3.47 -14.69 -6.85
N ALA A 110 2.29 -15.29 -6.76
CA ALA A 110 1.05 -14.54 -6.59
C ALA A 110 1.06 -13.72 -5.29
N HIS A 111 1.59 -14.27 -4.19
CA HIS A 111 1.69 -13.59 -2.90
C HIS A 111 2.61 -12.37 -2.98
N LEU A 112 3.75 -12.53 -3.65
CA LEU A 112 4.67 -11.43 -3.91
C LEU A 112 4.01 -10.32 -4.75
N LEU A 113 3.30 -10.67 -5.82
CA LEU A 113 2.56 -9.71 -6.65
C LEU A 113 1.48 -8.98 -5.85
N VAL A 114 0.75 -9.69 -4.98
CA VAL A 114 -0.23 -9.08 -4.08
C VAL A 114 0.44 -8.08 -3.15
N GLY A 115 1.59 -8.42 -2.56
CA GLY A 115 2.38 -7.50 -1.74
C GLY A 115 2.84 -6.24 -2.51
N ILE A 116 3.31 -6.40 -3.75
CA ILE A 116 3.70 -5.27 -4.62
C ILE A 116 2.50 -4.35 -4.87
N GLY A 117 1.34 -4.92 -5.23
CA GLY A 117 0.12 -4.14 -5.46
C GLY A 117 -0.34 -3.37 -4.22
N ALA A 118 -0.18 -3.94 -3.01
CA ALA A 118 -0.47 -3.23 -1.76
C ALA A 118 0.39 -1.97 -1.60
N MET A 119 1.69 -2.04 -1.94
CA MET A 119 2.59 -0.88 -1.89
C MET A 119 2.16 0.24 -2.85
N TYR A 120 1.81 -0.14 -4.08
CA TYR A 120 1.32 0.82 -5.08
C TYR A 120 0.02 1.46 -4.64
N LEU A 121 -0.91 0.68 -4.09
CA LEU A 121 -2.20 1.15 -3.64
C LEU A 121 -2.08 2.10 -2.44
N ALA A 122 -1.22 1.79 -1.46
CA ALA A 122 -0.93 2.69 -0.34
C ALA A 122 -0.42 4.06 -0.83
N ARG A 123 0.50 4.06 -1.81
CA ARG A 123 1.03 5.29 -2.43
C ARG A 123 -0.03 6.03 -3.25
N ALA A 124 -0.88 5.31 -3.98
CA ALA A 124 -1.95 5.91 -4.78
C ALA A 124 -2.99 6.61 -3.90
N ILE A 125 -3.39 5.97 -2.79
CA ILE A 125 -4.31 6.55 -1.80
C ILE A 125 -3.69 7.81 -1.20
N GLU A 126 -2.44 7.75 -0.74
CA GLU A 126 -1.73 8.91 -0.20
C GLU A 126 -1.69 10.08 -1.20
N ARG A 127 -1.27 9.83 -2.45
CA ARG A 127 -1.18 10.86 -3.50
C ARG A 127 -2.51 11.51 -3.80
N ARG A 128 -3.60 10.74 -3.94
CA ARG A 128 -4.93 11.32 -4.16
C ARG A 128 -5.46 12.02 -2.91
N TYR A 129 -5.10 11.55 -1.72
CA TYR A 129 -5.44 12.22 -0.48
C TYR A 129 -4.73 13.59 -0.34
N GLN A 130 -3.51 13.74 -0.87
CA GLN A 130 -2.79 15.02 -0.85
C GLN A 130 -3.11 15.94 -2.06
N GLY A 131 -3.26 15.37 -3.26
CA GLY A 131 -3.37 16.10 -4.53
C GLY A 131 -4.58 17.02 -4.69
N SER A 132 -5.67 16.83 -3.94
CA SER A 132 -6.82 17.73 -4.00
C SER A 132 -6.59 19.11 -3.36
N ARG A 133 -5.44 19.35 -2.72
CA ARG A 133 -5.13 20.64 -2.08
C ARG A 133 -4.17 21.51 -2.92
N ALA A 134 -3.38 20.90 -3.80
CA ALA A 134 -2.40 21.63 -4.62
C ALA A 134 -3.03 22.42 -5.79
N GLN A 135 -4.27 22.08 -6.20
CA GLN A 135 -4.95 22.76 -7.32
C GLN A 135 -5.71 24.04 -6.93
N SER A 136 -5.76 24.40 -5.64
CA SER A 136 -6.52 25.56 -5.15
C SER A 136 -5.84 26.93 -5.29
N PRO A 137 -4.51 27.10 -5.16
CA PRO A 137 -3.89 28.42 -5.29
C PRO A 137 -3.78 28.89 -6.75
N GLU A 138 -3.36 28.00 -7.67
CA GLU A 138 -3.09 28.34 -9.06
C GLU A 138 -4.37 28.65 -9.86
N ARG A 139 -5.46 27.93 -9.57
CA ARG A 139 -6.78 28.24 -10.15
C ARG A 139 -7.41 29.51 -9.58
N ALA A 140 -7.06 29.90 -8.35
CA ALA A 140 -7.53 31.15 -7.76
C ALA A 140 -6.84 32.36 -8.39
N VAL A 141 -5.53 32.28 -8.65
CA VAL A 141 -4.75 33.31 -9.35
C VAL A 141 -5.13 33.42 -10.85
N ALA A 142 -5.36 32.28 -11.51
CA ALA A 142 -5.81 32.28 -12.90
C ALA A 142 -7.24 32.85 -13.07
N ARG A 143 -8.08 32.75 -12.04
CA ARG A 143 -9.45 33.29 -12.06
C ARG A 143 -9.52 34.79 -11.72
N SER A 144 -8.57 35.31 -10.92
CA SER A 144 -8.51 36.74 -10.63
C SER A 144 -7.96 37.58 -11.78
N THR A 145 -7.18 36.96 -12.67
CA THR A 145 -6.57 37.64 -13.83
C THR A 145 -7.47 37.65 -15.07
N SER A 146 -8.57 36.90 -15.06
CA SER A 146 -9.51 36.80 -16.18
C SER A 146 -10.80 37.62 -16.01
N THR A 147 -10.88 38.54 -15.03
CA THR A 147 -12.01 39.49 -14.97
C THR A 147 -11.81 40.54 -16.06
N PRO A 148 -12.59 40.52 -17.16
CA PRO A 148 -12.50 41.56 -18.17
C PRO A 148 -13.08 42.82 -17.53
N ALA A 149 -12.29 43.89 -17.49
CA ALA A 149 -12.81 45.21 -17.19
C ALA A 149 -13.89 45.53 -18.22
N LEU A 150 -15.16 45.42 -17.82
CA LEU A 150 -16.26 45.97 -18.60
C LEU A 150 -16.00 47.46 -18.73
N GLN A 151 -15.65 47.83 -19.95
CA GLN A 151 -15.42 49.19 -20.40
C GLN A 151 -16.67 50.04 -20.13
N GLY A 152 -16.41 51.31 -19.84
CA GLY A 152 -17.33 52.26 -19.23
C GLY A 152 -18.54 52.66 -20.09
N PRO A 153 -19.39 53.53 -19.52
CA PRO A 153 -20.60 54.00 -20.17
C PRO A 153 -20.25 54.91 -21.35
N GLU A 154 -20.62 54.49 -22.55
CA GLU A 154 -20.76 55.42 -23.68
C GLU A 154 -22.06 56.21 -23.48
N GLY A 155 -21.98 57.51 -23.76
CA GLY A 155 -22.92 58.57 -23.36
C GLY A 155 -24.31 58.53 -23.98
#